data_AF-A0A1L5KR14-F1
#
_entry.id   AF-A0A1L5KR14-F1
#
_cell.length_a   1.000
_cell.length_b   1.000
_cell.length_c   1.000
_cell.angle_alpha   90.00
_cell.angle_beta   90.00
_cell.angle_gamma   90.00
#
_symmetry.space_group_name_H-M   'P 1'
#
loop_
_entity.id
_entity.type
_entity.pdbx_description
1 polymer ?
#
loop_
_entity_poly.entity_id
_entity_poly.type
_entity_poly.pdbx_seq_one_letter_code
_entity_poly.pdbx_strand_id
1 'polypeptide(L)'
;MGYAVAKGNPKNVNPDDLCGLNVAVETGTVEEDAINETAKQCKADGKKDITIQSSKQQTDATTAVVTGKADVFFADSPVVGYAIAQTEGQLEQLGKDFDSVPNAIAIKKGDSQTTDAVQKAMQKLMDDGTYGKILQHWGVESGALDKAEINPSVD
;
A
#
# COMPACT_ATOMS: atom_id res chain seq x y z
N MET A 1 1.35 4.76 1.91
CA MET A 1 1.86 4.03 0.74
C MET A 1 3.33 3.64 0.94
N GLY A 2 3.86 2.73 0.11
CA GLY A 2 5.27 2.33 0.12
C GLY A 2 5.68 1.54 -1.12
N TYR A 3 6.99 1.33 -1.27
CA TYR A 3 7.58 0.56 -2.37
C TYR A 3 8.32 -0.68 -1.86
N ALA A 4 8.34 -1.74 -2.66
CA ALA A 4 9.29 -2.84 -2.50
C ALA A 4 10.00 -3.16 -3.82
N VAL A 5 11.21 -3.69 -3.69
CA VAL A 5 12.06 -4.15 -4.79
C VAL A 5 12.60 -5.54 -4.49
N ALA A 6 13.16 -6.20 -5.50
CA ALA A 6 13.91 -7.44 -5.28
C ALA A 6 15.07 -7.20 -4.31
N LYS A 7 15.37 -8.20 -3.48
CA LYS A 7 16.40 -8.13 -2.44
C LYS A 7 17.75 -7.63 -2.97
N GLY A 8 18.34 -6.68 -2.25
CA GLY A 8 19.61 -6.04 -2.62
C GLY A 8 19.48 -4.96 -3.69
N ASN A 9 18.25 -4.59 -4.08
CA ASN A 9 17.94 -3.59 -5.10
C ASN A 9 18.87 -3.69 -6.34
N PRO A 10 18.88 -4.83 -7.07
CA PRO A 10 19.86 -5.10 -8.13
C PRO A 10 19.77 -4.13 -9.32
N LYS A 11 18.67 -3.38 -9.42
CA LYS A 11 18.44 -2.35 -10.46
C LYS A 11 18.83 -0.95 -10.01
N ASN A 12 19.31 -0.77 -8.77
CA ASN A 12 19.63 0.52 -8.16
C ASN A 12 18.46 1.52 -8.28
N VAL A 13 17.24 1.04 -8.04
CA VAL A 13 16.05 1.88 -8.07
C VAL A 13 16.17 2.98 -7.03
N ASN A 14 15.91 4.22 -7.46
CA ASN A 14 15.76 5.37 -6.59
C ASN A 14 14.26 5.59 -6.31
N PRO A 15 13.78 5.56 -5.05
CA PRO A 15 12.36 5.81 -4.76
C PRO A 15 11.89 7.20 -5.20
N ASP A 16 12.78 8.17 -5.35
CA ASP A 16 12.45 9.53 -5.78
C ASP A 16 12.42 9.71 -7.32
N ASP A 17 12.80 8.69 -8.09
CA ASP A 17 12.78 8.75 -9.58
C ASP A 17 12.40 7.40 -10.18
N LEU A 18 11.11 7.21 -10.43
CA LEU A 18 10.56 6.00 -11.03
C LEU A 18 10.52 6.04 -12.57
N CYS A 19 10.92 7.14 -13.20
CA CYS A 19 10.84 7.30 -14.64
C CYS A 19 11.68 6.25 -15.38
N GLY A 20 11.10 5.57 -16.36
CA GLY A 20 11.77 4.52 -17.13
C GLY A 20 11.76 3.13 -16.49
N LEU A 21 11.12 2.95 -15.33
CA LEU A 21 11.01 1.67 -14.64
C LEU A 21 9.74 0.91 -15.02
N ASN A 22 9.75 -0.40 -14.75
CA ASN A 22 8.56 -1.23 -14.74
C ASN A 22 7.98 -1.26 -13.32
N VAL A 23 6.78 -0.72 -13.13
CA VAL A 23 6.14 -0.63 -11.81
C VAL A 23 4.90 -1.51 -11.78
N ALA A 24 4.86 -2.47 -10.86
CA ALA A 24 3.71 -3.33 -10.61
C ALA A 24 2.81 -2.73 -9.52
N VAL A 25 1.51 -2.71 -9.80
CA VAL A 25 0.47 -2.12 -8.93
C VAL A 25 -0.83 -2.91 -9.06
N GLU A 26 -1.71 -2.84 -8.06
CA GLU A 26 -3.05 -3.43 -8.15
C GLU A 26 -4.04 -2.48 -8.82
N THR A 27 -4.90 -3.02 -9.69
CA THR A 27 -5.90 -2.26 -10.44
C THR A 27 -6.94 -1.62 -9.52
N GLY A 28 -7.26 -0.34 -9.74
CA GLY A 28 -8.30 0.39 -9.03
C GLY A 28 -7.89 0.93 -7.67
N THR A 29 -6.59 0.96 -7.38
CA THR A 29 -6.01 1.50 -6.14
C THR A 29 -5.61 2.96 -6.32
N VAL A 30 -5.43 3.67 -5.19
CA VAL A 30 -4.90 5.04 -5.20
C VAL A 30 -3.46 5.05 -5.72
N GLU A 31 -2.71 3.98 -5.49
CA GLU A 31 -1.35 3.78 -6.00
C GLU A 31 -1.31 3.69 -7.53
N GLU A 32 -2.32 3.07 -8.15
CA GLU A 32 -2.43 3.05 -9.61
C GLU A 32 -2.64 4.47 -10.16
N ASP A 33 -3.50 5.27 -9.53
CA ASP A 33 -3.69 6.67 -9.91
C ASP A 33 -2.40 7.48 -9.73
N ALA A 34 -1.73 7.35 -8.58
CA ALA A 34 -0.50 8.06 -8.26
C ALA A 34 0.66 7.71 -9.22
N ILE A 35 0.81 6.45 -9.61
CA ILE A 35 1.85 6.08 -10.59
C ILE A 35 1.50 6.53 -12.01
N ASN A 36 0.22 6.57 -12.36
CA ASN A 36 -0.22 7.15 -13.64
C ASN A 36 0.06 8.67 -13.70
N GLU A 37 -0.12 9.40 -12.60
CA GLU A 37 0.26 10.81 -12.50
C GLU A 37 1.77 11.00 -12.60
N THR A 38 2.54 10.19 -11.87
CA THR A 38 4.01 10.17 -11.98
C THR A 38 4.47 9.89 -13.41
N ALA A 39 3.85 8.94 -14.11
CA ALA A 39 4.17 8.62 -15.50
C ALA A 39 3.89 9.80 -16.45
N LYS A 40 2.78 10.53 -16.26
CA LYS A 40 2.49 11.76 -17.01
C LYS A 40 3.56 12.83 -16.75
N GLN A 41 4.01 12.97 -15.50
CA GLN A 41 5.06 13.93 -15.13
C GLN A 41 6.40 13.56 -15.77
N CYS A 42 6.81 12.28 -15.73
CA CYS A 42 8.01 11.79 -16.42
C CYS A 42 8.01 12.18 -17.90
N LYS A 43 6.87 12.01 -18.58
CA LYS A 43 6.71 12.38 -19.99
C LYS A 43 6.77 13.89 -20.21
N ALA A 44 6.13 14.68 -19.34
CA ALA A 44 6.18 16.15 -19.40
C ALA A 44 7.61 16.68 -19.22
N ASP A 45 8.41 16.04 -18.39
CA ASP A 45 9.81 16.37 -18.13
C ASP A 45 10.78 15.82 -19.20
N GLY A 46 10.27 15.14 -20.23
CA GLY A 46 11.09 14.54 -21.29
C GLY A 46 11.94 13.35 -20.83
N LYS A 47 11.59 12.74 -19.69
CA LYS A 47 12.21 11.51 -19.18
C LYS A 47 11.62 10.27 -19.87
N LYS A 48 12.18 9.10 -19.58
CA LYS A 48 11.68 7.82 -20.07
C LYS A 48 10.30 7.50 -19.46
N ASP A 49 9.44 6.89 -20.26
CA ASP A 49 8.11 6.46 -19.82
C ASP A 49 8.19 5.35 -18.76
N ILE A 50 7.27 5.39 -17.79
CA ILE A 50 7.05 4.29 -16.84
C ILE A 50 6.21 3.22 -17.52
N THR A 51 6.61 1.95 -17.38
CA THR A 51 5.77 0.82 -17.78
C THR A 51 4.96 0.36 -16.58
N ILE A 52 3.67 0.68 -16.56
CA ILE A 52 2.77 0.32 -15.45
C ILE A 52 2.19 -1.07 -15.72
N GLN A 53 2.45 -2.01 -14.82
CA GLN A 53 1.90 -3.37 -14.81
C GLN A 53 0.78 -3.47 -13.79
N SER A 54 -0.43 -3.09 -14.21
CA SER A 54 -1.62 -3.18 -13.39
C SER A 54 -2.17 -4.61 -13.37
N SER A 55 -2.37 -5.16 -12.17
CA SER A 55 -2.89 -6.52 -11.97
C SER A 55 -4.13 -6.51 -11.09
N LYS A 56 -5.09 -7.40 -11.35
CA LYS A 56 -6.32 -7.49 -10.55
C LYS A 56 -6.09 -7.97 -9.11
N GLN A 57 -5.04 -8.75 -8.89
CA GLN A 57 -4.71 -9.31 -7.59
C GLN A 57 -3.37 -8.74 -7.13
N GLN A 58 -3.31 -8.25 -5.90
CA GLN A 58 -2.07 -7.80 -5.27
C GLN A 58 -0.93 -8.85 -5.28
N THR A 59 -1.28 -10.13 -5.20
CA THR A 59 -0.32 -11.25 -5.25
C THR A 59 0.41 -11.35 -6.59
N ASP A 60 -0.27 -10.97 -7.68
CA ASP A 60 0.31 -10.99 -9.02
C ASP A 60 1.32 -9.85 -9.19
N ALA A 61 0.99 -8.66 -8.67
CA ALA A 61 1.90 -7.51 -8.62
C ALA A 61 3.16 -7.83 -7.79
N THR A 62 2.98 -8.49 -6.64
CA THR A 62 4.10 -8.97 -5.80
C THR A 62 4.98 -9.95 -6.59
N THR A 63 4.37 -10.94 -7.24
CA THR A 63 5.08 -11.96 -8.03
C THR A 63 5.82 -11.35 -9.22
N ALA A 64 5.30 -10.28 -9.82
CA ALA A 64 5.97 -9.59 -10.93
C ALA A 64 7.36 -9.08 -10.54
N VAL A 65 7.52 -8.55 -9.32
CA VAL A 65 8.84 -8.10 -8.83
C VAL A 65 9.73 -9.28 -8.44
N VAL A 66 9.18 -10.27 -7.73
CA VAL A 66 9.92 -11.49 -7.35
C VAL A 66 10.51 -12.20 -8.58
N THR A 67 9.75 -12.23 -9.69
CA THR A 67 10.17 -12.87 -10.94
C THR A 67 10.95 -11.94 -11.88
N GLY A 68 11.19 -10.69 -11.49
CA GLY A 68 11.93 -9.70 -12.28
C GLY A 68 11.18 -9.17 -13.51
N LYS A 69 9.87 -9.39 -13.61
CA LYS A 69 9.01 -8.79 -14.65
C LYS A 69 8.77 -7.31 -14.39
N ALA A 70 8.73 -6.90 -13.12
CA ALA A 70 8.68 -5.51 -12.68
C ALA A 70 9.91 -5.19 -11.83
N ASP A 71 10.33 -3.93 -11.85
CA ASP A 71 11.45 -3.44 -11.06
C ASP A 71 11.00 -3.02 -9.65
N VAL A 72 9.76 -2.52 -9.53
CA VAL A 72 9.19 -1.96 -8.30
C VAL A 72 7.77 -2.45 -8.10
N PHE A 73 7.42 -2.73 -6.85
CA PHE A 73 6.08 -2.99 -6.36
C PHE A 73 5.59 -1.75 -5.62
N PHE A 74 4.42 -1.23 -5.98
CA PHE A 74 3.82 -0.06 -5.34
C PHE A 74 2.46 -0.44 -4.73
N ALA A 75 2.31 -0.20 -3.42
CA ALA A 75 1.09 -0.51 -2.68
C ALA A 75 1.01 0.28 -1.36
N ASP A 76 -0.06 0.08 -0.62
CA ASP A 76 -0.19 0.46 0.79
C ASP A 76 0.96 -0.12 1.64
N SER A 77 1.43 0.61 2.66
CA SER A 77 2.57 0.15 3.48
C SER A 77 2.29 -1.16 4.24
N PRO A 78 1.08 -1.43 4.79
CA PRO A 78 0.74 -2.75 5.31
C PRO A 78 0.85 -3.87 4.26
N VAL A 79 0.47 -3.59 3.02
CA VAL A 79 0.51 -4.56 1.92
C VAL A 79 1.95 -4.84 1.50
N VAL A 80 2.78 -3.80 1.44
CA VAL A 80 4.24 -3.91 1.22
C VAL A 80 4.90 -4.74 2.31
N GLY A 81 4.66 -4.41 3.58
CA GLY A 81 5.19 -5.15 4.73
C GLY A 81 4.77 -6.62 4.71
N TYR A 82 3.49 -6.88 4.44
CA TYR A 82 2.98 -8.24 4.31
C TYR A 82 3.64 -9.01 3.17
N ALA A 83 3.75 -8.41 1.97
CA ALA A 83 4.41 -9.03 0.83
C ALA A 83 5.89 -9.38 1.13
N ILE A 84 6.61 -8.49 1.81
CA ILE A 84 8.00 -8.75 2.24
C ILE A 84 8.05 -9.94 3.22
N ALA A 85 7.14 -9.97 4.21
CA ALA A 85 7.07 -11.06 5.19
C ALA A 85 6.75 -12.42 4.53
N GLN A 86 5.89 -12.44 3.50
CA GLN A 86 5.50 -13.66 2.80
C GLN A 86 6.52 -14.15 1.76
N THR A 87 7.46 -13.31 1.33
CA THR A 87 8.40 -13.64 0.25
C THR A 87 9.75 -14.17 0.73
N GLU A 88 9.90 -14.40 2.03
CA GLU A 88 11.07 -15.05 2.65
C GLU A 88 12.41 -14.39 2.27
N GLY A 89 12.42 -13.05 2.21
CA GLY A 89 13.61 -12.27 1.91
C GLY A 89 13.92 -12.11 0.42
N GLN A 90 13.01 -12.47 -0.48
CA GLN A 90 13.14 -12.16 -1.91
C GLN A 90 12.81 -10.70 -2.24
N LEU A 91 12.00 -10.04 -1.41
CA LEU A 91 11.72 -8.61 -1.49
C LEU A 91 12.33 -7.86 -0.30
N GLU A 92 12.58 -6.58 -0.51
CA GLU A 92 12.88 -5.62 0.55
C GLU A 92 12.16 -4.30 0.30
N GLN A 93 11.90 -3.57 1.38
CA GLN A 93 11.30 -2.25 1.31
C GLN A 93 12.26 -1.26 0.66
N LEU A 94 11.74 -0.45 -0.25
CA LEU A 94 12.48 0.63 -0.89
C LEU A 94 12.00 1.97 -0.31
N GLY A 95 12.93 2.71 0.29
CA GLY A 95 12.62 3.99 0.94
C GLY A 95 11.85 3.81 2.24
N LYS A 96 11.15 4.86 2.66
CA LYS A 96 10.25 4.87 3.83
C LYS A 96 8.81 4.89 3.35
N ASP A 97 7.89 4.54 4.26
CA ASP A 97 6.47 4.83 4.05
C ASP A 97 6.25 6.33 3.86
N PHE A 98 5.33 6.69 2.97
CA PHE A 98 4.94 8.06 2.65
C PHE A 98 3.42 8.12 2.43
N ASP A 99 2.84 9.34 2.42
CA ASP A 99 1.40 9.58 2.24
C ASP A 99 0.53 8.59 3.04
N SER A 100 0.87 8.44 4.33
CA SER A 100 0.17 7.53 5.22
C SER A 100 -1.11 8.18 5.71
N VAL A 101 -2.25 7.56 5.38
CA VAL A 101 -3.58 7.98 5.80
C VAL A 101 -4.29 6.85 6.53
N PRO A 102 -5.23 7.15 7.45
CA PRO A 102 -6.05 6.12 8.09
C PRO A 102 -6.85 5.30 7.08
N ASN A 103 -6.80 3.97 7.24
CA ASN A 103 -7.69 3.07 6.50
C ASN A 103 -9.07 3.00 7.14
N ALA A 104 -10.12 2.93 6.30
CA ALA A 104 -11.50 2.96 6.74
C ALA A 104 -12.30 1.73 6.27
N ILE A 105 -13.34 1.37 7.04
CA ILE A 105 -14.33 0.39 6.63
C ILE A 105 -15.44 1.14 5.87
N ALA A 106 -15.55 0.89 4.56
CA ALA A 106 -16.56 1.52 3.74
C ALA A 106 -17.95 0.90 3.99
N ILE A 107 -18.94 1.76 4.27
CA ILE A 107 -20.34 1.39 4.48
C ILE A 107 -21.21 2.18 3.50
N LYS A 108 -22.33 1.58 3.08
CA LYS A 108 -23.26 2.22 2.15
C LYS A 108 -23.73 3.57 2.69
N LYS A 109 -23.62 4.61 1.86
CA LYS A 109 -24.08 5.97 2.20
C LYS A 109 -25.54 5.96 2.68
N GLY A 110 -25.78 6.56 3.84
CA GLY A 110 -27.09 6.65 4.47
C GLY A 110 -27.46 5.49 5.39
N ASP A 111 -26.67 4.42 5.46
CA ASP A 111 -26.86 3.32 6.42
C ASP A 111 -26.19 3.65 7.77
N SER A 112 -26.82 4.56 8.52
CA SER A 112 -26.31 5.01 9.82
C SER A 112 -26.31 3.89 10.86
N GLN A 113 -27.26 2.96 10.79
CA GLN A 113 -27.35 1.86 11.75
C GLN A 113 -26.15 0.92 11.63
N THR A 114 -25.79 0.53 10.40
CA THR A 114 -24.59 -0.28 10.18
C THR A 114 -23.32 0.51 10.52
N THR A 115 -23.28 1.80 10.19
CA THR A 115 -22.16 2.69 10.52
C THR A 115 -21.88 2.72 12.02
N ASP A 116 -22.90 2.97 12.84
CA ASP A 116 -22.78 3.03 14.30
C ASP A 116 -22.42 1.66 14.90
N ALA A 117 -22.97 0.58 14.36
CA ALA A 117 -22.69 -0.78 14.83
C ALA A 117 -21.23 -1.18 14.58
N VAL A 118 -20.71 -0.92 13.38
CA VAL A 118 -19.33 -1.22 13.01
C VAL A 118 -18.35 -0.35 13.81
N GLN A 119 -18.62 0.95 13.97
CA GLN A 119 -17.78 1.84 14.76
C GLN A 119 -17.65 1.34 16.21
N LYS A 120 -18.77 0.99 16.85
CA LYS A 120 -18.77 0.45 18.23
C LYS A 120 -18.04 -0.88 18.34
N ALA A 121 -18.21 -1.77 17.36
CA ALA A 121 -17.49 -3.04 17.32
C ALA A 121 -15.98 -2.84 17.21
N MET A 122 -15.53 -1.94 16.32
CA MET A 122 -14.12 -1.60 16.18
C MET A 122 -13.56 -0.98 17.46
N GLN A 123 -14.26 -0.02 18.07
CA GLN A 123 -13.83 0.56 19.34
C GLN A 123 -13.71 -0.51 20.43
N LYS A 124 -14.65 -1.45 20.52
CA LYS A 124 -14.60 -2.53 21.50
C LYS A 124 -13.35 -3.42 21.33
N LEU A 125 -12.97 -3.73 20.09
CA LEU A 125 -11.77 -4.51 19.76
C LEU A 125 -10.48 -3.75 20.06
N MET A 126 -10.49 -2.41 19.92
CA MET A 126 -9.38 -1.55 20.35
C MET A 126 -9.24 -1.55 21.87
N ASP A 127 -10.35 -1.32 22.59
CA ASP A 127 -10.37 -1.19 24.05
C ASP A 127 -9.97 -2.50 24.78
N ASP A 128 -10.28 -3.67 24.21
CA ASP A 128 -9.90 -4.97 24.80
C ASP A 128 -8.57 -5.54 24.31
N GLY A 129 -7.85 -4.78 23.48
CA GLY A 129 -6.54 -5.14 22.95
C GLY A 129 -6.56 -6.20 21.86
N THR A 130 -7.74 -6.66 21.41
CA THR A 130 -7.83 -7.61 20.27
C THR A 130 -7.29 -6.99 18.99
N TYR A 131 -7.60 -5.73 18.72
CA TYR A 131 -7.08 -5.00 17.55
C TYR A 131 -5.55 -4.99 17.51
N GLY A 132 -4.89 -4.63 18.63
CA GLY A 132 -3.43 -4.63 18.71
C GLY A 132 -2.81 -6.02 18.47
N LYS A 133 -3.43 -7.10 18.98
CA LYS A 133 -2.98 -8.47 18.72
C LYS A 133 -3.09 -8.85 17.24
N ILE A 134 -4.15 -8.40 16.56
CA ILE A 134 -4.33 -8.62 15.12
C ILE A 134 -3.23 -7.87 14.36
N LEU A 135 -2.99 -6.60 14.65
CA LEU A 135 -1.93 -5.84 13.98
C LEU A 135 -0.56 -6.49 14.18
N GLN A 136 -0.26 -6.93 15.41
CA GLN A 136 0.98 -7.62 15.72
C GLN A 136 1.15 -8.93 14.96
N HIS A 137 0.07 -9.71 14.83
CA HIS A 137 0.11 -10.95 14.07
C HIS A 137 0.51 -10.73 12.60
N TRP A 138 0.08 -9.61 12.01
CA TRP A 138 0.35 -9.25 10.62
C TRP A 138 1.55 -8.32 10.43
N GLY A 139 2.21 -7.87 11.50
CA GLY A 139 3.37 -6.98 11.44
C GLY A 139 3.05 -5.56 10.96
N VAL A 140 1.85 -5.05 11.27
CA VAL A 140 1.33 -3.76 10.79
C VAL A 140 0.99 -2.81 11.94
N GLU A 141 1.67 -2.97 13.08
CA GLU A 141 1.47 -2.15 14.29
C GLU A 141 1.74 -0.66 14.07
N SER A 142 2.56 -0.30 13.08
CA SER A 142 2.84 1.10 12.73
C SER A 142 1.60 1.89 12.28
N GLY A 143 0.56 1.19 11.79
CA GLY A 143 -0.71 1.79 11.38
C GLY A 143 -1.78 1.79 12.48
N ALA A 144 -1.43 1.50 13.73
CA ALA A 144 -2.38 1.44 14.83
C ALA A 144 -3.06 2.80 15.08
N LEU A 145 -4.37 2.75 15.34
CA LEU A 145 -5.17 3.87 15.81
C LEU A 145 -5.73 3.59 17.21
N ASP A 146 -5.86 4.63 18.02
CA ASP A 146 -6.39 4.53 19.38
C ASP A 146 -7.92 4.63 19.46
N LYS A 147 -8.55 5.11 18.38
CA LYS A 147 -9.98 5.41 18.35
C LYS A 147 -10.60 5.10 16.99
N ALA A 148 -11.78 4.50 17.01
CA ALA A 148 -12.60 4.32 15.82
C ALA A 148 -13.49 5.56 15.60
N GLU A 149 -13.29 6.25 14.49
CA GLU A 149 -14.02 7.49 14.16
C GLU A 149 -14.84 7.35 12.88
N ILE A 150 -15.97 8.06 12.81
CA ILE A 150 -16.84 8.09 11.62
C ILE A 150 -16.50 9.35 10.84
N ASN A 151 -15.99 9.17 9.61
CA ASN A 151 -15.61 10.25 8.69
C ASN A 151 -14.83 11.40 9.38
N PRO A 152 -13.71 11.10 10.09
CA PRO A 152 -12.88 12.15 10.67
C PRO A 152 -12.26 13.01 9.56
N SER A 153 -11.90 14.25 9.90
CA SER A 153 -10.97 15.01 9.06
C SER A 153 -9.60 14.33 9.14
N VAL A 154 -8.95 14.17 7.99
CA VAL A 154 -7.55 13.75 7.89
C VAL A 154 -6.76 14.95 7.38
N ASP A 155 -5.69 15.31 8.08
CA ASP A 155 -4.78 16.41 7.73
C ASP A 155 -3.74 15.97 6.69
#